data_AF-A0A8J4F2Y8-F1
#
_entry.id   AF-A0A8J4F2Y8-F1
#
_cell.length_a   1.000
_cell.length_b   1.000
_cell.length_c   1.000
_cell.angle_alpha   90.00
_cell.angle_beta   90.00
_cell.angle_gamma   90.00
#
_symmetry.space_group_name_H-M   'P 1'
#
loop_
_entity.id
_entity.type
_entity.pdbx_description
1 polymer ?
#
loop_
_entity_poly.entity_id
_entity_poly.type
_entity_poly.pdbx_seq_one_letter_code
_entity_poly.pdbx_strand_id
1 'polypeptide(L)'
;MAKHGKPITGHLAFNLAILLLAWAGVARSQNNSSMPLYQVHGSGTSNPALIIWRVMDVMMARTKPKIALSYRSIGSGAGGDEFTNGTSAFGCGDVPISKTNFDNITKQNKSMMHVPYLVGSVSIFHNIPGIGEVRRCDVR
;
A
#
# COMPACT_ATOMS: atom_id res chain seq x y z
N MET A 1 -44.02 52.86 32.87
CA MET A 1 -44.20 51.45 33.27
C MET A 1 -42.91 50.69 32.97
N ALA A 2 -41.93 50.74 33.88
CA ALA A 2 -40.67 50.00 33.75
C ALA A 2 -40.73 48.77 34.67
N LYS A 3 -40.97 47.57 34.10
CA LYS A 3 -40.85 46.33 34.86
C LYS A 3 -39.39 45.91 34.84
N HIS A 4 -38.71 46.20 35.96
CA HIS A 4 -37.39 45.71 36.30
C HIS A 4 -37.37 44.17 36.24
N GLY A 5 -36.72 43.59 35.23
CA GLY A 5 -36.40 42.17 35.19
C GLY A 5 -35.36 41.84 36.26
N LYS A 6 -35.71 40.99 37.22
CA LYS A 6 -34.76 40.50 38.24
C LYS A 6 -33.66 39.66 37.56
N PRO A 7 -32.38 39.83 37.93
CA PRO A 7 -31.29 39.08 37.32
C PRO A 7 -31.47 37.60 37.65
N ILE A 8 -31.54 36.79 36.59
CA ILE A 8 -31.58 35.34 36.67
C ILE A 8 -30.30 34.91 37.39
N THR A 9 -30.50 34.41 38.59
CA THR A 9 -29.48 34.20 39.62
C THR A 9 -28.39 33.27 39.10
N GLY A 10 -27.11 33.69 39.20
CA GLY A 10 -25.96 33.11 38.51
C GLY A 10 -25.75 31.60 38.65
N HIS A 11 -26.33 30.96 39.67
CA HIS A 11 -26.30 29.50 39.83
C HIS A 11 -27.09 28.75 38.74
N LEU A 12 -28.19 29.31 38.22
CA LEU A 12 -28.99 28.65 37.19
C LEU A 12 -28.27 28.66 35.82
N ALA A 13 -27.62 29.77 35.48
CA ALA A 13 -26.80 29.90 34.28
C ALA A 13 -25.54 29.02 34.35
N PHE A 14 -24.93 28.90 35.53
CA PHE A 14 -23.76 28.05 35.76
C PHE A 14 -24.07 26.56 35.61
N ASN A 15 -25.20 26.10 36.16
CA ASN A 15 -25.64 24.71 36.02
C ASN A 15 -26.01 24.35 34.57
N LEU A 16 -26.60 25.28 33.81
CA LEU A 16 -26.92 25.08 32.40
C LEU A 16 -25.66 25.00 31.52
N ALA A 17 -24.64 25.81 31.84
CA ALA A 17 -23.35 25.76 31.16
C ALA A 17 -22.60 24.44 31.41
N ILE A 18 -22.68 23.89 32.63
CA ILE A 18 -22.11 22.57 32.97
C ILE A 18 -22.83 21.46 32.20
N LEU A 19 -24.16 21.53 32.07
CA LEU A 19 -24.94 20.54 31.31
C LEU A 19 -24.58 20.55 29.81
N LEU A 20 -24.36 21.74 29.24
CA LEU A 20 -23.94 21.91 27.84
C LEU A 20 -22.49 21.41 27.60
N LEU A 21 -21.58 21.64 28.55
CA LEU A 21 -20.21 21.11 28.51
C LEU A 21 -20.18 19.58 28.65
N ALA A 22 -21.06 19.00 29.47
CA ALA A 22 -21.18 17.55 29.62
C ALA A 22 -21.67 16.87 28.34
N TRP A 23 -22.58 17.49 27.59
CA TRP A 23 -23.09 16.93 26.33
C TRP A 23 -22.08 17.04 25.18
N ALA A 24 -21.28 18.10 25.14
CA ALA A 24 -20.15 18.24 24.22
C ALA A 24 -19.04 17.19 24.46
N GLY A 25 -18.89 16.69 25.70
CA GLY A 25 -17.95 15.63 26.05
C GLY A 25 -18.34 14.26 25.49
N VAL A 26 -19.63 13.92 25.52
CA VAL A 26 -20.14 12.62 25.02
C VAL A 26 -20.10 12.53 23.49
N ALA A 27 -20.16 13.66 22.77
CA ALA A 27 -20.00 13.69 21.31
C ALA A 27 -18.55 13.44 20.83
N ARG A 28 -17.56 13.47 21.72
CA ARG A 28 -16.14 13.24 21.40
C ARG A 28 -15.64 11.82 21.68
N SER A 29 -16.45 10.98 22.32
CA SER A 29 -16.05 9.60 22.66
C SER A 29 -16.78 8.58 21.79
N GLN A 30 -16.59 8.69 20.47
CA GLN A 30 -16.75 7.55 19.57
C GLN A 30 -15.35 7.17 19.09
N ASN A 31 -14.55 6.58 19.98
CA ASN A 31 -13.41 5.77 19.57
C ASN A 31 -13.95 4.50 18.93
N ASN A 32 -14.40 4.62 17.67
CA ASN A 32 -14.48 3.47 16.79
C ASN A 32 -13.05 2.95 16.68
N SER A 33 -12.81 1.73 17.12
CA SER A 33 -11.57 1.00 16.88
C SER A 33 -11.44 0.80 15.37
N SER A 34 -10.88 1.80 14.68
CA SER A 34 -10.56 1.72 13.27
C SER A 34 -9.54 0.60 13.12
N MET A 35 -9.92 -0.48 12.41
CA MET A 35 -8.96 -1.54 12.12
C MET A 35 -7.71 -0.93 11.46
N PRO A 36 -6.50 -1.29 11.92
CA PRO A 36 -5.27 -0.72 11.38
C PRO A 36 -5.17 -1.01 9.88
N LEU A 37 -4.84 0.02 9.10
CA LEU A 37 -4.56 -0.08 7.67
C LEU A 37 -3.08 -0.42 7.48
N TYR A 38 -2.79 -1.58 6.88
CA TYR A 38 -1.42 -1.97 6.54
C TYR A 38 -1.10 -1.55 5.11
N GLN A 39 -0.13 -0.66 4.94
CA GLN A 39 0.32 -0.22 3.62
C GLN A 39 1.61 -0.96 3.24
N VAL A 40 1.63 -1.59 2.07
CA VAL A 40 2.81 -2.28 1.55
C VAL A 40 3.02 -1.86 0.11
N HIS A 41 4.19 -1.29 -0.15
CA HIS A 41 4.58 -0.80 -1.47
C HIS A 41 5.71 -1.67 -2.01
N GLY A 42 5.61 -2.08 -3.27
CA GLY A 42 6.67 -2.80 -3.94
C GLY A 42 6.99 -2.26 -5.32
N SER A 43 8.12 -2.69 -5.84
CA SER A 43 8.57 -2.32 -7.18
C SER A 43 9.35 -3.45 -7.85
N GLY A 44 9.47 -3.39 -9.18
CA GLY A 44 10.18 -4.46 -9.90
C GLY A 44 9.92 -4.58 -11.39
N THR A 45 10.16 -5.80 -11.88
CA THR A 45 10.02 -6.19 -13.29
C THR A 45 8.62 -5.97 -13.86
N SER A 46 8.57 -5.55 -15.12
CA SER A 46 7.32 -5.26 -15.81
C SER A 46 6.57 -6.49 -16.29
N ASN A 47 7.28 -7.61 -16.51
CA ASN A 47 6.69 -8.82 -17.10
C ASN A 47 5.52 -9.39 -16.25
N PRO A 48 5.66 -9.59 -14.93
CA PRO A 48 4.56 -10.07 -14.08
C PRO A 48 3.62 -8.96 -13.56
N ALA A 49 3.80 -7.69 -13.93
CA ALA A 49 3.09 -6.57 -13.31
C ALA A 49 1.56 -6.70 -13.36
N LEU A 50 1.02 -7.19 -14.49
CA LEU A 50 -0.43 -7.40 -14.66
C LEU A 50 -1.00 -8.42 -13.67
N ILE A 51 -0.27 -9.52 -13.44
CA ILE A 51 -0.70 -10.57 -12.51
C ILE A 51 -0.57 -10.08 -11.06
N ILE A 52 0.51 -9.35 -10.75
CA ILE A 52 0.72 -8.76 -9.42
C ILE A 52 -0.43 -7.81 -9.08
N TRP A 53 -0.79 -6.88 -9.97
CA TRP A 53 -1.91 -5.97 -9.73
C TRP A 53 -3.22 -6.74 -9.54
N ARG A 54 -3.48 -7.76 -10.36
CA ARG A 54 -4.68 -8.57 -10.20
C ARG A 54 -4.73 -9.29 -8.85
N VAL A 55 -3.62 -9.86 -8.40
CA VAL A 55 -3.54 -10.54 -7.10
C VAL A 55 -3.70 -9.52 -5.96
N MET A 56 -3.10 -8.33 -6.08
CA MET A 56 -3.27 -7.25 -5.11
C MET A 56 -4.73 -6.82 -4.97
N ASP A 57 -5.43 -6.62 -6.09
CA ASP A 57 -6.86 -6.26 -6.07
C ASP A 57 -7.69 -7.31 -5.34
N VAL A 58 -7.44 -8.60 -5.63
CA VAL A 58 -8.13 -9.71 -4.98
C VAL A 58 -7.78 -9.76 -3.49
N MET A 59 -6.51 -9.59 -3.11
CA MET A 59 -6.10 -9.57 -1.71
C MET A 59 -6.74 -8.40 -0.96
N MET A 60 -6.70 -7.19 -1.50
CA MET A 60 -7.33 -6.02 -0.89
C MET A 60 -8.84 -6.19 -0.72
N ALA A 61 -9.51 -6.86 -1.67
CA ALA A 61 -10.95 -7.12 -1.59
C ALA A 61 -11.35 -8.26 -0.63
N ARG A 62 -10.49 -9.27 -0.45
CA ARG A 62 -10.81 -10.51 0.30
C ARG A 62 -10.28 -10.53 1.73
N THR A 63 -9.34 -9.65 2.07
CA THR A 63 -8.65 -9.69 3.35
C THR A 63 -9.45 -8.94 4.42
N LYS A 64 -9.60 -9.54 5.61
CA LYS A 64 -10.32 -8.93 6.75
C LYS A 64 -9.59 -7.68 7.29
N PRO A 65 -8.28 -7.73 7.63
CA PRO A 65 -7.56 -6.50 7.91
C PRO A 65 -7.52 -5.62 6.65
N LYS A 66 -7.70 -4.32 6.84
CA LYS A 66 -7.58 -3.37 5.72
C LYS A 66 -6.11 -3.35 5.30
N ILE A 67 -5.85 -3.76 4.08
CA ILE A 67 -4.52 -3.70 3.46
C ILE A 67 -4.60 -2.79 2.24
N ALA A 68 -3.58 -1.96 2.04
CA ALA A 68 -3.39 -1.15 0.85
C ALA A 68 -2.07 -1.55 0.20
N LEU A 69 -2.16 -2.16 -0.98
CA LEU A 69 -1.04 -2.67 -1.72
C LEU A 69 -0.80 -1.78 -2.94
N SER A 70 0.46 -1.46 -3.23
CA SER A 70 0.82 -0.86 -4.52
C SER A 70 2.05 -1.49 -5.11
N TYR A 71 2.10 -1.52 -6.44
CA TYR A 71 3.23 -2.06 -7.20
C TYR A 71 3.63 -1.13 -8.34
N ARG A 72 4.92 -0.77 -8.37
CA ARG A 72 5.53 0.06 -9.42
C ARG A 72 6.36 -0.80 -10.37
N SER A 73 5.93 -0.83 -11.63
CA SER A 73 6.65 -1.48 -12.72
C SER A 73 7.78 -0.58 -13.23
N ILE A 74 9.01 -0.77 -12.74
CA ILE A 74 10.18 0.07 -13.04
C ILE A 74 11.38 -0.71 -13.62
N GLY A 75 11.27 -2.04 -13.72
CA GLY A 75 12.37 -2.94 -14.11
C GLY A 75 13.00 -3.67 -12.92
N SER A 76 13.62 -4.83 -13.19
CA SER A 76 14.19 -5.72 -12.16
C SER A 76 15.38 -5.09 -11.41
N GLY A 77 16.28 -4.41 -12.12
CA GLY A 77 17.44 -3.75 -11.51
C GLY A 77 17.01 -2.62 -10.55
N ALA A 78 16.24 -1.66 -11.07
CA ALA A 78 15.76 -0.53 -10.28
C ALA A 78 14.89 -0.97 -9.08
N GLY A 79 14.06 -2.01 -9.24
CA GLY A 79 13.29 -2.56 -8.12
C GLY A 79 14.15 -3.24 -7.05
N GLY A 80 15.21 -3.94 -7.46
CA GLY A 80 16.18 -4.52 -6.52
C GLY A 80 16.95 -3.46 -5.73
N ASP A 81 17.27 -2.33 -6.38
CA ASP A 81 17.93 -1.19 -5.73
C ASP A 81 16.98 -0.46 -4.77
N GLU A 82 15.73 -0.20 -5.17
CA GLU A 82 14.70 0.39 -4.29
C GLU A 82 14.43 -0.50 -3.06
N PHE A 83 14.44 -1.84 -3.21
CA PHE A 83 14.33 -2.77 -2.09
C PHE A 83 15.55 -2.70 -1.16
N THR A 84 16.76 -2.74 -1.72
CA THR A 84 18.02 -2.67 -0.95
C THR A 84 18.13 -1.38 -0.14
N ASN A 85 17.68 -0.26 -0.73
CA ASN A 85 17.67 1.06 -0.10
C ASN A 85 16.50 1.26 0.88
N GLY A 86 15.56 0.32 0.95
CA GLY A 86 14.37 0.42 1.80
C GLY A 86 13.32 1.42 1.32
N THR A 87 13.38 1.84 0.06
CA THR A 87 12.34 2.66 -0.60
C THR A 87 11.08 1.84 -0.86
N SER A 88 11.24 0.54 -1.17
CA SER A 88 10.17 -0.42 -1.39
C SER A 88 10.23 -1.54 -0.36
N ALA A 89 9.07 -1.98 0.15
CA ALA A 89 8.96 -3.03 1.15
C ALA A 89 9.22 -4.43 0.57
N PHE A 90 8.98 -4.63 -0.73
CA PHE A 90 9.34 -5.84 -1.45
C PHE A 90 9.75 -5.52 -2.90
N GLY A 91 10.66 -6.32 -3.43
CA GLY A 91 11.11 -6.26 -4.81
C GLY A 91 10.63 -7.48 -5.62
N CYS A 92 10.40 -7.30 -6.92
CA CYS A 92 10.19 -8.42 -7.84
C CYS A 92 11.17 -8.30 -9.01
N GLY A 93 11.90 -9.38 -9.31
CA GLY A 93 12.89 -9.37 -10.37
C GLY A 93 13.09 -10.76 -10.97
N ASP A 94 13.31 -10.80 -12.27
CA ASP A 94 13.71 -12.01 -13.00
C ASP A 94 15.18 -12.38 -12.74
N VAL A 95 15.96 -11.41 -12.25
CA VAL A 95 17.36 -11.59 -11.87
C VAL A 95 17.45 -11.67 -10.35
N PRO A 96 18.18 -12.66 -9.78
CA PRO A 96 18.46 -12.71 -8.35
C PRO A 96 19.17 -11.43 -7.88
N ILE A 97 19.07 -11.11 -6.59
CA ILE A 97 19.81 -9.97 -6.05
C ILE A 97 21.33 -10.20 -6.22
N SER A 98 22.09 -9.15 -6.46
CA SER A 98 23.55 -9.25 -6.53
C SER A 98 24.13 -9.61 -5.15
N LYS A 99 25.25 -10.34 -5.12
CA LYS A 99 25.95 -10.67 -3.86
C LYS A 99 26.30 -9.42 -3.06
N THR A 100 26.73 -8.36 -3.74
CA THR A 100 27.05 -7.08 -3.11
C THR A 100 25.85 -6.46 -2.40
N ASN A 101 24.67 -6.46 -3.04
CA ASN A 101 23.45 -5.94 -2.41
C ASN A 101 22.99 -6.86 -1.26
N PHE A 102 23.12 -8.18 -1.40
CA PHE A 102 22.84 -9.13 -0.33
C PHE A 102 23.72 -8.89 0.92
N ASP A 103 25.03 -8.71 0.71
CA ASP A 103 25.98 -8.43 1.79
C ASP A 103 25.66 -7.09 2.46
N ASN A 104 25.26 -6.08 1.68
CA ASN A 104 24.85 -4.78 2.21
C ASN A 104 23.59 -4.88 3.08
N ILE A 105 22.59 -5.65 2.68
CA ILE A 105 21.37 -5.90 3.47
C ILE A 105 21.72 -6.63 4.77
N THR A 106 22.59 -7.64 4.68
CA THR A 106 23.04 -8.43 5.84
C THR A 106 23.81 -7.56 6.84
N LYS A 107 24.69 -6.67 6.36
CA LYS A 107 25.40 -5.68 7.19
C LYS A 107 24.47 -4.71 7.91
N GLN A 108 23.29 -4.45 7.33
CA GLN A 108 22.26 -3.62 7.96
C GLN A 108 21.39 -4.39 8.97
N ASN A 109 21.74 -5.64 9.32
CA ASN A 109 20.94 -6.54 10.17
C ASN A 109 19.50 -6.74 9.68
N LYS A 110 19.26 -6.59 8.37
CA LYS A 110 17.96 -6.87 7.76
C LYS A 110 17.98 -8.30 7.20
N SER A 111 16.90 -9.03 7.39
CA SER A 111 16.68 -10.32 6.74
C SER A 111 15.92 -10.10 5.44
N MET A 112 16.31 -10.85 4.39
CA MET A 112 15.62 -10.88 3.12
C MET A 112 15.34 -12.34 2.74
N MET A 113 14.18 -12.58 2.15
CA MET A 113 13.78 -13.88 1.62
C MET A 113 13.45 -13.75 0.12
N HIS A 114 13.98 -14.67 -0.67
CA HIS A 114 13.56 -14.85 -2.06
C HIS A 114 12.47 -15.91 -2.14
N VAL A 115 11.34 -15.55 -2.72
CA VAL A 115 10.22 -16.47 -2.97
C VAL A 115 9.98 -16.52 -4.49
N PRO A 116 10.08 -17.70 -5.13
CA PRO A 116 9.67 -17.86 -6.52
C PRO A 116 8.17 -17.56 -6.66
N TYR A 117 7.83 -16.56 -7.48
CA TYR A 117 6.45 -16.09 -7.63
C TYR A 117 5.78 -16.60 -8.90
N LEU A 118 6.46 -16.44 -10.05
CA LEU A 118 5.90 -16.77 -11.35
C LEU A 118 6.98 -17.36 -12.25
N VAL A 119 6.63 -18.45 -12.93
CA VAL A 119 7.42 -19.02 -14.02
C VAL A 119 6.70 -18.67 -15.32
N GLY A 120 7.37 -17.93 -16.19
CA GLY A 120 6.83 -17.48 -17.47
C GLY A 120 7.79 -17.75 -18.61
N SER A 121 7.25 -17.93 -19.82
CA SER A 121 8.05 -18.08 -21.04
C SER A 121 8.56 -16.73 -21.54
N VAL A 122 9.77 -16.69 -22.09
CA VAL A 122 10.28 -15.54 -22.85
C VAL A 122 9.93 -15.73 -24.32
N SER A 123 9.13 -14.80 -24.88
CA SER A 123 8.72 -14.85 -26.29
C SER A 123 9.56 -13.90 -27.14
N ILE A 124 9.93 -14.34 -28.34
CA ILE A 124 10.65 -13.52 -29.33
C ILE A 124 9.62 -12.98 -30.33
N PHE A 125 9.56 -11.65 -30.48
CA PHE A 125 8.69 -10.98 -31.43
C PHE A 125 9.52 -10.20 -32.44
N HIS A 126 9.24 -10.38 -33.73
CA HIS A 126 9.78 -9.55 -34.80
C HIS A 126 8.64 -9.06 -35.70
N ASN A 127 8.69 -7.78 -36.11
CA ASN A 127 7.72 -7.21 -37.04
C ASN A 127 8.37 -7.08 -38.43
N ILE A 128 7.93 -7.88 -39.40
CA ILE A 128 8.40 -7.78 -40.79
C ILE A 128 7.23 -7.21 -41.62
N PRO A 129 7.33 -5.98 -42.12
CA PRO A 129 6.27 -5.39 -42.93
C PRO A 129 6.10 -6.15 -44.25
N GLY A 130 4.86 -6.48 -44.62
CA GLY A 130 4.52 -7.10 -45.91
C GLY A 130 4.34 -8.63 -45.91
N ILE A 131 4.54 -9.32 -44.78
CA ILE A 131 4.16 -10.73 -44.63
C ILE A 131 2.93 -10.84 -43.72
N GLY A 132 1.79 -11.23 -44.30
CA GLY A 132 0.45 -11.21 -43.67
C GLY A 132 0.20 -12.26 -42.58
N GLU A 133 1.24 -12.83 -41.97
CA GLU A 133 1.06 -13.80 -40.89
C GLU A 133 2.24 -13.68 -39.92
N VAL A 134 1.96 -13.25 -38.69
CA VAL A 134 2.92 -13.27 -37.59
C VAL A 134 3.21 -14.74 -37.27
N ARG A 135 4.21 -15.32 -37.93
CA ARG A 135 4.66 -16.68 -37.60
C ARG A 135 5.25 -16.63 -36.20
N ARG A 136 4.60 -17.28 -35.25
CA ARG A 136 5.18 -17.60 -33.94
C ARG A 136 6.54 -18.23 -34.20
N CYS A 137 7.61 -17.67 -33.66
CA CYS A 137 8.88 -18.38 -33.60
C CYS A 137 8.65 -19.66 -32.78
N ASP A 138 8.62 -20.81 -33.45
CA ASP A 138 8.64 -22.13 -32.83
C ASP A 138 10.02 -22.31 -32.20
N VAL A 139 10.13 -22.02 -30.90
CA VAL A 139 11.32 -22.37 -30.10
C VAL A 139 11.03 -23.76 -29.54
N ARG A 140 11.42 -24.78 -30.32
CA ARG A 140 11.37 -26.18 -29.91
C ARG A 140 12.35 -26.46 -28.77
#